data_AF-A0A3A8SV36-F1
#
_entry.id   AF-A0A3A8SV36-F1
#
_cell.length_a   1.000
_cell.length_b   1.000
_cell.length_c   1.000
_cell.angle_alpha   90.00
_cell.angle_beta   90.00
_cell.angle_gamma   90.00
#
_symmetry.space_group_name_H-M   'P 1'
#
loop_
_entity.id
_entity.type
_entity.pdbx_description
1 polymer ?
#
loop_
_entity_poly.entity_id
_entity_poly.type
_entity_poly.pdbx_seq_one_letter_code
_entity_poly.pdbx_strand_id
1 'polypeptide(L)'
;MAVLPNELGIIVYAPALVDDDRRPLAIVHGMEGALPGLRLEWTLSEKEVLLALPRRDEWVVSDRADNGFPFLCNDDENRPVTITGWENPNGLAAGSPPHLEVHGSLHLDAAGIAAGADVLAAIGEGARAFWGRATPSNAAVEISQQTIDPVRKPGVPPRGLPALRFPDYIRSPEIPHYLGWLNYWSAAAAQALGFPDPTRDAELLSRARRTASGGWVVQLTDAPLDLDNPAHLDTLKRTYERFPEIGGRAAP
;
A
#
# COMPACT_ATOMS: atom_id res chain seq x y z
N MET A 1 -12.68 10.48 -4.19
CA MET A 1 -12.97 9.09 -4.60
C MET A 1 -13.81 8.45 -3.51
N ALA A 2 -15.05 8.06 -3.81
CA ALA A 2 -15.91 7.38 -2.84
C ALA A 2 -15.31 6.01 -2.52
N VAL A 3 -15.15 5.68 -1.24
CA VAL A 3 -14.66 4.37 -0.81
C VAL A 3 -15.74 3.35 -1.12
N LEU A 4 -15.49 2.46 -2.08
CA LEU A 4 -16.41 1.37 -2.38
C LEU A 4 -16.27 0.32 -1.25
N PRO A 5 -17.38 -0.14 -0.65
CA PRO A 5 -17.33 -1.08 0.48
C PRO A 5 -16.70 -2.44 0.12
N ASN A 6 -16.60 -2.77 -1.17
CA ASN A 6 -16.03 -4.02 -1.69
C ASN A 6 -14.71 -3.79 -2.43
N GLU A 7 -13.82 -3.00 -1.83
CA GLU A 7 -12.52 -2.68 -2.43
C GLU A 7 -11.37 -3.17 -1.54
N LEU A 8 -10.38 -3.79 -2.19
CA LEU A 8 -9.06 -3.97 -1.64
C LEU A 8 -8.21 -2.79 -2.10
N GLY A 9 -8.15 -1.74 -1.29
CA GLY A 9 -7.28 -0.61 -1.58
C GLY A 9 -5.81 -1.06 -1.51
N ILE A 10 -4.95 -0.42 -2.29
CA ILE A 10 -3.50 -0.63 -2.36
C ILE A 10 -2.82 0.74 -2.27
N ILE A 11 -1.83 0.86 -1.40
CA ILE A 11 -1.05 2.08 -1.23
C ILE A 11 0.41 1.68 -1.09
N VAL A 12 1.26 2.28 -1.91
CA VAL A 12 2.70 1.99 -1.94
C VAL A 12 3.46 3.31 -1.89
N TYR A 13 4.49 3.36 -1.04
CA TYR A 13 5.30 4.55 -0.80
C TYR A 13 6.72 4.36 -1.32
N ALA A 14 7.16 5.22 -2.22
CA ALA A 14 8.41 5.09 -2.94
C ALA A 14 9.18 6.42 -3.00
N PRO A 15 10.48 6.43 -3.33
CA PRO A 15 11.18 7.69 -3.63
C PRO A 15 10.44 8.48 -4.73
N ALA A 16 10.46 9.82 -4.65
CA ALA A 16 9.90 10.68 -5.70
C ALA A 16 10.41 10.30 -7.10
N LEU A 17 9.58 10.52 -8.12
CA LEU A 17 9.98 10.28 -9.50
C LEU A 17 11.06 11.28 -9.93
N VAL A 18 11.93 10.84 -10.83
CA VAL A 18 12.91 11.71 -11.49
C VAL A 18 12.54 11.90 -12.96
N ASP A 19 13.25 12.77 -13.67
CA ASP A 19 13.05 12.94 -15.11
C ASP A 19 13.32 11.62 -15.86
N ASP A 20 12.51 11.34 -16.88
CA ASP A 20 12.54 10.11 -17.69
C ASP A 20 12.48 8.80 -16.87
N ASP A 21 11.87 8.85 -15.69
CA ASP A 21 11.74 7.67 -14.85
C ASP A 21 10.79 6.64 -15.48
N ARG A 22 11.27 5.38 -15.56
CA ARG A 22 10.57 4.23 -16.13
C ARG A 22 9.63 3.55 -15.14
N ARG A 23 9.65 3.94 -13.86
CA ARG A 23 8.83 3.33 -12.80
C ARG A 23 7.32 3.42 -13.05
N PRO A 24 6.73 4.51 -13.58
CA PRO A 24 5.30 4.54 -13.91
C PRO A 24 4.86 3.38 -14.80
N LEU A 25 5.56 3.14 -15.92
CA LEU A 25 5.24 2.01 -16.79
C LEU A 25 5.49 0.67 -16.11
N ALA A 26 6.57 0.54 -15.34
CA ALA A 26 6.86 -0.69 -14.60
C ALA A 26 5.76 -1.03 -13.57
N ILE A 27 5.20 -0.02 -12.91
CA ILE A 27 4.06 -0.17 -11.99
C ILE A 27 2.82 -0.67 -12.73
N VAL A 28 2.46 0.00 -13.83
CA VAL A 28 1.26 -0.32 -14.63
C VAL A 28 1.36 -1.72 -15.23
N HIS A 29 2.46 -2.03 -15.92
CA HIS A 29 2.68 -3.34 -16.53
C HIS A 29 2.82 -4.44 -15.47
N GLY A 30 3.42 -4.13 -14.31
CA GLY A 30 3.51 -5.05 -13.19
C GLY A 30 2.13 -5.45 -12.67
N MET A 31 1.24 -4.48 -12.48
CA MET A 31 -0.14 -4.73 -12.05
C MET A 31 -0.92 -5.57 -13.08
N GLU A 32 -0.82 -5.25 -14.38
CA GLU A 32 -1.45 -6.02 -15.46
C GLU A 32 -0.91 -7.46 -15.55
N GLY A 33 0.40 -7.65 -15.33
CA GLY A 33 1.01 -8.97 -15.31
C GLY A 33 0.60 -9.82 -14.11
N ALA A 34 0.27 -9.19 -12.98
CA ALA A 34 -0.11 -9.86 -11.74
C ALA A 34 -1.60 -10.23 -11.67
N LEU A 35 -2.48 -9.52 -12.40
CA LEU A 35 -3.91 -9.83 -12.45
C LEU A 35 -4.30 -10.31 -13.86
N PRO A 36 -4.51 -11.62 -14.07
CA PRO A 36 -4.84 -12.16 -15.38
C PRO A 36 -6.05 -11.48 -16.03
N GLY A 37 -5.87 -11.02 -17.27
CA GLY A 37 -6.92 -10.36 -18.06
C GLY A 37 -7.10 -8.87 -17.77
N LEU A 38 -6.36 -8.30 -16.80
CA LEU A 38 -6.41 -6.86 -16.54
C LEU A 38 -5.81 -6.06 -17.71
N ARG A 39 -6.52 -5.02 -18.13
CA ARG A 39 -6.07 -3.97 -19.05
C ARG A 39 -6.40 -2.61 -18.45
N LEU A 40 -5.38 -1.84 -18.14
CA LEU A 40 -5.49 -0.49 -17.60
C LEU A 40 -5.42 0.54 -18.74
N GLU A 41 -6.33 0.39 -19.70
CA GLU A 41 -6.35 1.15 -20.97
C GLU A 41 -7.36 2.30 -20.96
N TRP A 42 -7.89 2.66 -19.79
CA TRP A 42 -8.91 3.69 -19.65
C TRP A 42 -8.53 4.72 -18.59
N THR A 43 -9.08 5.92 -18.71
CA THR A 43 -9.03 6.96 -17.68
C THR A 43 -10.41 7.60 -17.51
N LEU A 44 -10.56 8.51 -16.56
CA LEU A 44 -11.76 9.29 -16.36
C LEU A 44 -11.53 10.72 -16.86
N SER A 45 -12.50 11.23 -17.62
CA SER A 45 -12.60 12.67 -17.86
C SER A 45 -12.94 13.42 -16.57
N GLU A 46 -12.81 14.75 -16.59
CA GLU A 46 -13.28 15.62 -15.49
C GLU A 46 -14.78 15.45 -15.17
N LYS A 47 -15.57 14.92 -16.11
CA LYS A 47 -16.99 14.61 -15.94
C LYS A 47 -17.24 13.16 -15.52
N GLU A 48 -16.21 12.44 -15.09
CA GLU A 48 -16.26 11.04 -14.66
C GLU A 48 -16.75 10.08 -15.76
N VAL A 49 -16.61 10.46 -17.03
CA VAL A 49 -16.86 9.57 -18.18
C VAL A 49 -15.59 8.80 -18.53
N LEU A 50 -15.70 7.49 -18.74
CA LEU A 50 -14.61 6.61 -19.18
C LEU A 50 -14.10 6.99 -20.58
N LEU A 51 -12.79 7.15 -20.69
CA LEU A 51 -12.08 7.46 -21.93
C LEU A 51 -11.01 6.41 -22.22
N ALA A 52 -11.07 5.80 -23.41
CA ALA A 52 -10.06 4.84 -23.85
C ALA A 52 -8.73 5.53 -24.21
N LEU A 53 -7.62 4.85 -23.92
CA LEU A 53 -6.25 5.33 -24.13
C LEU A 53 -5.52 4.44 -25.14
N PRO A 54 -5.73 4.63 -26.46
CA PRO A 54 -5.11 3.79 -27.50
C PRO A 54 -3.57 3.86 -27.54
N ARG A 55 -2.96 4.87 -26.89
CA ARG A 55 -1.50 4.99 -26.70
C ARG A 55 -1.15 5.20 -25.23
N ARG A 56 -1.75 4.38 -24.35
CA ARG A 56 -1.63 4.48 -22.89
C ARG A 56 -0.20 4.62 -22.40
N ASP A 57 0.73 3.83 -22.92
CA ASP A 57 2.12 3.88 -22.46
C ASP A 57 2.81 5.22 -22.81
N GLU A 58 2.59 5.76 -24.02
CA GLU A 58 3.09 7.08 -24.40
C GLU A 58 2.49 8.16 -23.50
N TRP A 59 1.19 8.06 -23.23
CA TRP A 59 0.48 8.98 -22.36
C TRP A 59 1.03 8.97 -20.94
N VAL A 60 1.18 7.79 -20.32
CA VAL A 60 1.75 7.61 -18.96
C VAL A 60 3.16 8.20 -18.82
N VAL A 61 3.98 8.11 -19.87
CA VAL A 61 5.33 8.68 -19.85
C VAL A 61 5.29 10.21 -19.95
N SER A 62 4.42 10.74 -20.82
CA SER A 62 4.32 12.16 -21.12
C SER A 62 3.56 12.98 -20.08
N ASP A 63 2.58 12.37 -19.43
CA ASP A 63 1.70 13.02 -18.47
C ASP A 63 2.24 12.79 -17.05
N ARG A 64 2.84 13.82 -16.47
CA ARG A 64 3.40 13.82 -15.11
C ARG A 64 2.48 14.57 -14.15
N ALA A 65 1.20 14.22 -14.17
CA ALA A 65 0.21 14.73 -13.21
C ALA A 65 0.78 14.70 -11.78
N ASP A 66 0.84 15.86 -11.13
CA ASP A 66 1.33 16.05 -9.76
C ASP A 66 2.69 15.37 -9.47
N ASN A 67 3.64 15.45 -10.40
CA ASN A 67 4.96 14.81 -10.34
C ASN A 67 4.91 13.26 -10.20
N GLY A 68 3.76 12.67 -10.51
CA GLY A 68 3.52 11.24 -10.48
C GLY A 68 3.20 10.67 -11.86
N PHE A 69 2.09 9.95 -11.96
CA PHE A 69 1.55 9.41 -13.20
C PHE A 69 0.02 9.37 -13.14
N PRO A 70 -0.65 9.49 -14.29
CA PRO A 70 -2.06 9.81 -14.31
C PRO A 70 -2.93 8.62 -13.90
N PHE A 71 -4.19 8.90 -13.60
CA PHE A 71 -5.18 7.89 -13.26
C PHE A 71 -5.47 6.95 -14.43
N LEU A 72 -5.43 5.66 -14.15
CA LEU A 72 -5.75 4.57 -15.06
C LEU A 72 -6.76 3.62 -14.43
N CYS A 73 -7.60 3.03 -15.27
CA CYS A 73 -8.59 2.02 -14.88
C CYS A 73 -8.85 1.03 -16.02
N ASN A 74 -9.57 -0.04 -15.68
CA ASN A 74 -10.19 -0.94 -16.65
C ASN A 74 -11.54 -0.38 -17.16
N ASP A 75 -12.17 -1.10 -18.09
CA ASP A 75 -13.49 -0.79 -18.65
C ASP A 75 -14.67 -1.44 -17.92
N ASP A 76 -14.42 -2.15 -16.80
CA ASP A 76 -15.46 -2.83 -16.03
C ASP A 76 -15.93 -1.97 -14.86
N GLU A 77 -17.03 -1.25 -15.06
CA GLU A 77 -17.67 -0.42 -14.01
C GLU A 77 -18.18 -1.23 -12.81
N ASN A 78 -18.44 -2.53 -12.98
CA ASN A 78 -18.94 -3.39 -11.88
C ASN A 78 -17.80 -3.92 -11.02
N ARG A 79 -16.62 -4.09 -11.61
CA ARG A 79 -15.41 -4.57 -10.94
C ARG A 79 -14.26 -3.62 -11.27
N PRO A 80 -14.34 -2.37 -10.79
CA PRO A 80 -13.35 -1.37 -11.12
C PRO A 80 -11.99 -1.78 -10.53
N VAL A 81 -10.97 -1.64 -11.35
CA VAL A 81 -9.57 -1.77 -10.99
C VAL A 81 -8.90 -0.48 -11.39
N THR A 82 -8.28 0.21 -10.43
CA THR A 82 -7.69 1.53 -10.66
C THR A 82 -6.24 1.59 -10.21
N ILE A 83 -5.48 2.52 -10.80
CA ILE A 83 -4.16 2.89 -10.32
C ILE A 83 -3.83 4.35 -10.69
N THR A 84 -3.14 5.04 -9.80
CA THR A 84 -2.64 6.39 -10.00
C THR A 84 -1.45 6.62 -9.07
N GLY A 85 -0.64 7.64 -9.33
CA GLY A 85 0.35 8.07 -8.35
C GLY A 85 0.64 9.55 -8.44
N TRP A 86 1.04 10.13 -7.32
CA TRP A 86 1.39 11.54 -7.19
C TRP A 86 2.53 11.71 -6.19
N GLU A 87 3.26 12.82 -6.30
CA GLU A 87 4.24 13.20 -5.30
C GLU A 87 3.55 13.81 -4.07
N ASN A 88 3.97 13.38 -2.89
CA ASN A 88 3.66 14.06 -1.66
C ASN A 88 4.88 14.91 -1.24
N PRO A 89 4.75 16.24 -1.14
CA PRO A 89 5.84 17.11 -0.74
C PRO A 89 6.16 17.00 0.76
N ASN A 90 5.23 16.47 1.57
CA ASN A 90 5.44 16.22 2.99
C ASN A 90 6.08 14.85 3.11
N GLY A 91 7.41 14.81 3.21
CA GLY A 91 8.18 13.57 3.17
C GLY A 91 7.66 12.46 4.10
N LEU A 92 8.01 11.22 3.76
CA LEU A 92 7.50 10.00 4.39
C LEU A 92 7.95 9.80 5.86
N ALA A 93 8.92 10.57 6.33
CA ALA A 93 9.52 10.50 7.66
C ALA A 93 10.11 11.87 8.05
N ALA A 94 10.49 12.02 9.32
CA ALA A 94 11.08 13.24 9.86
C ALA A 94 12.24 13.77 8.99
N GLY A 95 12.04 14.92 8.35
CA GLY A 95 13.05 15.58 7.51
C GLY A 95 13.40 14.86 6.20
N SER A 96 12.63 13.84 5.82
CA SER A 96 12.82 13.13 4.54
C SER A 96 12.35 13.99 3.34
N PRO A 97 12.92 13.76 2.14
CA PRO A 97 12.50 14.46 0.93
C PRO A 97 11.07 14.05 0.49
N PRO A 98 10.50 14.74 -0.51
CA PRO A 98 9.27 14.31 -1.16
C PRO A 98 9.32 12.84 -1.61
N HIS A 99 8.16 12.20 -1.63
CA HIS A 99 8.02 10.79 -2.00
C HIS A 99 6.87 10.59 -2.99
N LEU A 100 6.95 9.51 -3.76
CA LEU A 100 5.84 9.06 -4.60
C LEU A 100 4.88 8.22 -3.77
N GLU A 101 3.60 8.54 -3.86
CA GLU A 101 2.51 7.69 -3.41
C GLU A 101 1.82 7.06 -4.61
N VAL A 102 1.71 5.73 -4.59
CA VAL A 102 0.95 4.98 -5.60
C VAL A 102 -0.28 4.42 -4.95
N HIS A 103 -1.44 4.78 -5.48
CA HIS A 103 -2.74 4.32 -5.00
C HIS A 103 -3.37 3.46 -6.08
N GLY A 104 -3.76 2.25 -5.71
CA GLY A 104 -4.49 1.34 -6.59
C GLY A 104 -5.63 0.66 -5.86
N SER A 105 -6.49 0.00 -6.62
CA SER A 105 -7.64 -0.69 -6.08
C SER A 105 -7.91 -1.98 -6.85
N LEU A 106 -8.32 -3.03 -6.12
CA LEU A 106 -8.89 -4.24 -6.70
C LEU A 106 -10.31 -4.41 -6.15
N HIS A 107 -11.19 -5.01 -6.95
CA HIS A 107 -12.46 -5.48 -6.43
C HIS A 107 -12.24 -6.60 -5.40
N LEU A 108 -12.92 -6.54 -4.27
CA LEU A 108 -12.78 -7.49 -3.16
C LEU A 108 -13.61 -8.76 -3.40
N ASP A 109 -13.24 -9.53 -4.42
CA ASP A 109 -13.78 -10.85 -4.72
C ASP A 109 -12.68 -11.93 -4.73
N ALA A 110 -13.03 -13.17 -5.06
CA ALA A 110 -12.09 -14.28 -5.09
C ALA A 110 -10.86 -14.02 -6.00
N ALA A 111 -11.03 -13.33 -7.12
CA ALA A 111 -9.92 -13.03 -8.02
C ALA A 111 -9.01 -11.93 -7.44
N GLY A 112 -9.59 -10.85 -6.91
CA GLY A 112 -8.83 -9.77 -6.26
C GLY A 112 -8.11 -10.25 -5.00
N ILE A 113 -8.74 -11.11 -4.20
CA ILE A 113 -8.14 -11.74 -3.01
C ILE A 113 -6.96 -12.63 -3.41
N ALA A 114 -7.14 -13.48 -4.43
CA ALA A 114 -6.08 -14.37 -4.90
C ALA A 114 -4.89 -13.61 -5.50
N ALA A 115 -5.13 -12.52 -6.23
CA ALA A 115 -4.09 -11.74 -6.89
C ALA A 115 -3.46 -10.67 -5.98
N GLY A 116 -4.07 -10.33 -4.83
CA GLY A 116 -3.69 -9.18 -4.03
C GLY A 116 -2.21 -9.14 -3.62
N ALA A 117 -1.64 -10.30 -3.26
CA ALA A 117 -0.23 -10.40 -2.88
C ALA A 117 0.71 -10.21 -4.09
N ASP A 118 0.31 -10.66 -5.28
CA ASP A 118 1.05 -10.50 -6.52
C ASP A 118 0.98 -9.07 -7.06
N VAL A 119 -0.20 -8.47 -7.02
CA VAL A 119 -0.38 -7.07 -7.41
C VAL A 119 0.40 -6.14 -6.47
N LEU A 120 0.31 -6.34 -5.16
CA LEU A 120 1.06 -5.53 -4.19
C LEU A 120 2.58 -5.66 -4.39
N ALA A 121 3.09 -6.88 -4.63
CA ALA A 121 4.50 -7.09 -4.95
C ALA A 121 4.89 -6.37 -6.25
N ALA A 122 4.10 -6.52 -7.31
CA ALA A 122 4.41 -5.94 -8.61
C ALA A 122 4.45 -4.42 -8.57
N ILE A 123 3.50 -3.78 -7.88
CA ILE A 123 3.50 -2.33 -7.67
C ILE A 123 4.70 -1.92 -6.80
N GLY A 124 4.97 -2.62 -5.71
CA GLY A 124 6.11 -2.36 -4.82
C GLY A 124 7.46 -2.43 -5.54
N GLU A 125 7.69 -3.49 -6.31
CA GLU A 125 8.91 -3.70 -7.10
C GLU A 125 9.02 -2.69 -8.24
N GLY A 126 7.91 -2.45 -8.97
CA GLY A 126 7.85 -1.48 -10.06
C GLY A 126 8.13 -0.06 -9.60
N ALA A 127 7.61 0.33 -8.43
CA ALA A 127 7.84 1.63 -7.83
C ALA A 127 9.20 1.77 -7.15
N ARG A 128 9.92 0.66 -6.92
CA ARG A 128 11.09 0.57 -6.04
C ARG A 128 10.76 1.15 -4.65
N ALA A 129 9.63 0.71 -4.13
CA ALA A 129 9.03 1.26 -2.94
C ALA A 129 9.84 0.97 -1.68
N PHE A 130 9.72 1.85 -0.68
CA PHE A 130 10.18 1.59 0.68
C PHE A 130 9.31 0.48 1.31
N TRP A 131 8.00 0.67 1.27
CA TRP A 131 6.99 -0.23 1.79
C TRP A 131 5.61 0.07 1.17
N GLY A 132 4.65 -0.81 1.39
CA GLY A 132 3.27 -0.63 0.94
C GLY A 132 2.32 -1.62 1.60
N ARG A 133 1.04 -1.49 1.28
CA ARG A 133 -0.04 -2.31 1.87
C ARG A 133 -1.19 -2.54 0.92
N ALA A 134 -1.90 -3.64 1.14
CA ALA A 134 -3.25 -3.85 0.62
C ALA A 134 -4.18 -4.21 1.79
N THR A 135 -5.35 -3.56 1.88
CA THR A 135 -6.30 -3.75 3.00
C THR A 135 -7.72 -3.47 2.54
N PRO A 136 -8.71 -4.28 2.95
CA PRO A 136 -10.13 -3.97 2.75
C PRO A 136 -10.50 -2.58 3.27
N SER A 137 -11.38 -1.89 2.56
CA SER A 137 -11.82 -0.52 2.86
C SER A 137 -12.29 -0.30 4.30
N ASN A 138 -13.12 -1.21 4.83
CA ASN A 138 -13.64 -1.13 6.20
C ASN A 138 -12.51 -1.18 7.24
N ALA A 139 -11.58 -2.13 7.11
CA ALA A 139 -10.44 -2.24 7.99
C ALA A 139 -9.47 -1.05 7.83
N ALA A 140 -9.29 -0.52 6.62
CA ALA A 140 -8.45 0.64 6.36
C ALA A 140 -8.98 1.91 7.06
N VAL A 141 -10.31 2.12 7.06
CA VAL A 141 -10.94 3.24 7.78
C VAL A 141 -10.62 3.16 9.27
N GLU A 142 -10.77 1.98 9.89
CA GLU A 142 -10.46 1.81 11.32
C GLU A 142 -8.96 1.95 11.62
N ILE A 143 -8.07 1.39 10.79
CA ILE A 143 -6.61 1.54 10.94
C ILE A 143 -6.21 3.02 10.87
N SER A 144 -6.84 3.83 10.00
CA SER A 144 -6.58 5.27 9.92
C SER A 144 -6.91 6.04 11.21
N GLN A 145 -7.77 5.48 12.06
CA GLN A 145 -8.11 6.06 13.37
C GLN A 145 -7.02 5.81 14.42
N GLN A 146 -6.04 4.93 14.15
CA GLN A 146 -4.90 4.72 15.04
C GLN A 146 -3.92 5.89 15.06
N THR A 147 -3.84 6.69 13.99
CA THR A 147 -3.01 7.90 13.98
C THR A 147 -3.63 8.93 14.91
N ILE A 148 -2.96 9.19 16.02
CA ILE A 148 -3.39 10.08 17.10
C ILE A 148 -2.29 11.11 17.35
N ASP A 149 -2.70 12.34 17.64
CA ASP A 149 -1.81 13.39 18.12
C ASP A 149 -2.49 14.14 19.26
N PRO A 150 -1.81 14.36 20.40
CA PRO A 150 -2.41 15.01 21.55
C PRO A 150 -3.04 16.39 21.26
N VAL A 151 -2.57 17.09 20.22
CA VAL A 151 -3.00 18.44 19.86
C VAL A 151 -3.85 18.43 18.59
N ARG A 152 -3.38 17.80 17.51
CA ARG A 152 -3.99 17.85 16.17
C ARG A 152 -5.15 16.87 16.00
N LYS A 153 -5.09 15.72 16.68
CA LYS A 153 -6.06 14.63 16.54
C LYS A 153 -6.14 13.84 17.86
N PRO A 154 -6.65 14.46 18.94
CA PRO A 154 -6.74 13.78 20.23
C PRO A 154 -7.78 12.65 20.15
N GLY A 155 -7.50 11.54 20.82
CA GLY A 155 -8.42 10.41 20.85
C GLY A 155 -7.77 9.14 21.38
N VAL A 156 -8.58 8.09 21.47
CA VAL A 156 -8.14 6.73 21.79
C VAL A 156 -8.37 5.88 20.55
N PRO A 157 -7.36 5.15 20.06
CA PRO A 157 -7.56 4.24 18.94
C PRO A 157 -8.65 3.21 19.23
N PRO A 158 -9.44 2.81 18.22
CA PRO A 158 -10.51 1.84 18.40
C PRO A 158 -9.95 0.46 18.80
N ARG A 159 -10.80 -0.34 19.46
CA ARG A 159 -10.58 -1.77 19.72
C ARG A 159 -9.29 -2.11 20.48
N GLY A 160 -8.70 -1.15 21.20
CA GLY A 160 -7.43 -1.32 21.90
C GLY A 160 -6.23 -1.52 20.96
N LEU A 161 -6.33 -1.04 19.72
CA LEU A 161 -5.19 -0.93 18.81
C LEU A 161 -4.19 0.11 19.35
N PRO A 162 -2.90 0.01 18.99
CA PRO A 162 -1.92 0.97 19.46
C PRO A 162 -2.11 2.33 18.78
N ALA A 163 -1.77 3.39 19.52
CA ALA A 163 -1.68 4.74 18.96
C ALA A 163 -0.42 4.85 18.08
N LEU A 164 -0.63 5.30 16.85
CA LEU A 164 0.43 5.58 15.87
C LEU A 164 0.62 7.09 15.79
N ARG A 165 1.84 7.51 15.50
CA ARG A 165 2.21 8.92 15.37
C ARG A 165 2.14 9.38 13.92
N PHE A 166 2.16 10.70 13.73
CA PHE A 166 2.32 11.29 12.41
C PHE A 166 3.71 11.00 11.80
N PRO A 167 3.84 11.04 10.46
CA PRO A 167 5.10 10.78 9.76
C PRO A 167 6.28 11.60 10.27
N ASP A 168 6.06 12.84 10.73
CA ASP A 168 7.08 13.72 11.32
C ASP A 168 7.80 13.14 12.55
N TYR A 169 7.24 12.10 13.17
CA TYR A 169 7.84 11.41 14.32
C TYR A 169 8.50 10.07 13.95
N ILE A 170 8.47 9.69 12.67
CA ILE A 170 9.08 8.45 12.18
C ILE A 170 10.50 8.76 11.73
N ARG A 171 11.46 7.95 12.18
CA ARG A 171 12.90 8.24 12.01
C ARG A 171 13.45 7.95 10.61
N SER A 172 12.78 7.13 9.80
CA SER A 172 13.23 6.82 8.45
C SER A 172 12.07 6.37 7.55
N PRO A 173 12.15 6.62 6.23
CA PRO A 173 11.10 6.26 5.27
C PRO A 173 10.91 4.75 5.13
N GLU A 174 11.91 3.94 5.49
CA GLU A 174 11.85 2.48 5.49
C GLU A 174 10.96 1.91 6.60
N ILE A 175 10.55 2.71 7.60
CA ILE A 175 9.67 2.27 8.68
C ILE A 175 8.21 2.52 8.27
N PRO A 176 7.37 1.46 8.16
CA PRO A 176 5.97 1.63 7.82
C PRO A 176 5.20 2.46 8.85
N HIS A 177 4.24 3.26 8.36
CA HIS A 177 3.41 4.08 9.22
C HIS A 177 2.32 3.28 9.91
N TYR A 178 1.87 2.21 9.27
CA TYR A 178 0.80 1.33 9.74
C TYR A 178 0.90 -0.01 9.01
N LEU A 179 0.15 -1.00 9.49
CA LEU A 179 0.05 -2.32 8.89
C LEU A 179 -1.25 -2.43 8.08
N GLY A 180 -1.21 -3.21 7.00
CA GLY A 180 -2.40 -3.64 6.25
C GLY A 180 -2.68 -5.13 6.39
N TRP A 181 -3.64 -5.64 5.61
CA TRP A 181 -3.86 -7.09 5.50
C TRP A 181 -2.63 -7.77 4.85
N LEU A 182 -2.21 -7.23 3.71
CA LEU A 182 -0.96 -7.56 3.04
C LEU A 182 0.00 -6.39 3.19
N ASN A 183 1.28 -6.69 3.38
CA ASN A 183 2.32 -5.70 3.60
C ASN A 183 3.49 -6.00 2.68
N TYR A 184 3.88 -5.03 1.85
CA TYR A 184 5.12 -5.07 1.09
C TYR A 184 6.19 -4.33 1.88
N TRP A 185 7.33 -4.97 2.09
CA TRP A 185 8.52 -4.36 2.69
C TRP A 185 9.69 -4.57 1.74
N SER A 186 10.34 -3.49 1.31
CA SER A 186 11.63 -3.62 0.63
C SER A 186 12.66 -4.35 1.50
N ALA A 187 13.77 -4.76 0.91
CA ALA A 187 14.88 -5.34 1.68
C ALA A 187 15.34 -4.41 2.82
N ALA A 188 15.37 -3.09 2.56
CA ALA A 188 15.75 -2.08 3.56
C ALA A 188 14.69 -1.92 4.66
N ALA A 189 13.40 -1.92 4.32
CA ALA A 189 12.31 -1.90 5.30
C ALA A 189 12.30 -3.17 6.17
N ALA A 190 12.47 -4.35 5.58
CA ALA A 190 12.56 -5.60 6.30
C ALA A 190 13.75 -5.60 7.28
N GLN A 191 14.91 -5.09 6.84
CA GLN A 191 16.08 -4.91 7.70
C GLN A 191 15.80 -3.93 8.86
N ALA A 192 15.17 -2.78 8.59
CA ALA A 192 14.83 -1.78 9.60
C ALA A 192 13.87 -2.34 10.67
N LEU A 193 12.98 -3.26 10.28
CA LEU A 193 12.04 -3.94 11.17
C LEU A 193 12.64 -5.16 11.89
N GLY A 194 13.86 -5.58 11.53
CA GLY A 194 14.46 -6.82 12.02
C GLY A 194 13.66 -8.05 11.60
N PHE A 195 13.12 -8.05 10.36
CA PHE A 195 12.38 -9.16 9.77
C PHE A 195 13.18 -9.81 8.63
N PRO A 196 13.24 -11.15 8.56
CA PRO A 196 12.68 -12.10 9.51
C PRO A 196 13.63 -12.44 10.68
N ASP A 197 13.06 -12.63 11.85
CA ASP A 197 13.63 -13.39 12.97
C ASP A 197 12.97 -14.79 13.00
N PRO A 198 13.70 -15.86 12.62
CA PRO A 198 13.12 -17.20 12.54
C PRO A 198 12.51 -17.72 13.84
N THR A 199 12.94 -17.20 15.00
CA THR A 199 12.45 -17.63 16.32
C THR A 199 11.16 -16.92 16.73
N ARG A 200 10.91 -15.73 16.18
CA ARG A 200 9.76 -14.88 16.54
C ARG A 200 8.72 -14.78 15.45
N ASP A 201 9.12 -15.02 14.19
CA ASP A 201 8.32 -14.73 13.02
C ASP A 201 7.83 -15.99 12.30
N ALA A 202 7.93 -17.17 12.91
CA ALA A 202 7.53 -18.43 12.27
C ALA A 202 6.09 -18.40 11.70
N GLU A 203 5.15 -17.81 12.43
CA GLU A 203 3.77 -17.64 11.95
C GLU A 203 3.70 -16.71 10.73
N LEU A 204 4.31 -15.53 10.80
CA LEU A 204 4.34 -14.57 9.68
C LEU A 204 5.07 -15.14 8.47
N LEU A 205 6.18 -15.85 8.68
CA LEU A 205 6.97 -16.50 7.65
C LEU A 205 6.19 -17.57 6.89
N SER A 206 5.26 -18.26 7.55
CA SER A 206 4.39 -19.24 6.89
C SER A 206 3.46 -18.60 5.84
N ARG A 207 3.21 -17.28 5.97
CA ARG A 207 2.37 -16.45 5.09
C ARG A 207 3.17 -15.31 4.45
N ALA A 208 4.49 -15.44 4.37
CA ALA A 208 5.36 -14.47 3.74
C ALA A 208 6.10 -15.08 2.56
N ARG A 209 6.38 -14.24 1.56
CA ARG A 209 7.19 -14.63 0.41
C ARG A 209 8.21 -13.55 0.10
N ARG A 210 9.39 -13.96 -0.37
CA ARG A 210 10.42 -13.04 -0.87
C ARG A 210 10.03 -12.48 -2.23
N THR A 211 10.37 -11.23 -2.47
CA THR A 211 10.26 -10.58 -3.79
C THR A 211 11.56 -10.73 -4.58
N ALA A 212 11.55 -10.37 -5.86
CA ALA A 212 12.72 -10.49 -6.73
C ALA A 212 13.88 -9.58 -6.28
N SER A 213 13.59 -8.38 -5.76
CA SER A 213 14.59 -7.47 -5.19
C SER A 213 15.08 -7.84 -3.78
N GLY A 214 14.60 -8.95 -3.21
CA GLY A 214 14.97 -9.39 -1.87
C GLY A 214 14.13 -8.79 -0.74
N GLY A 215 13.08 -8.04 -1.07
CA GLY A 215 12.02 -7.63 -0.15
C GLY A 215 11.08 -8.78 0.20
N TRP A 216 9.94 -8.43 0.80
CA TRP A 216 8.94 -9.36 1.29
C TRP A 216 7.53 -8.86 1.01
N VAL A 217 6.63 -9.80 0.71
CA VAL A 217 5.19 -9.62 0.94
C VAL A 217 4.80 -10.48 2.12
N VAL A 218 4.18 -9.87 3.13
CA VAL A 218 3.75 -10.50 4.38
C VAL A 218 2.24 -10.37 4.53
N GLN A 219 1.56 -11.50 4.64
CA GLN A 219 0.12 -11.58 4.85
C GLN A 219 -0.18 -11.84 6.33
N LEU A 220 -1.01 -10.99 6.94
CA LEU A 220 -1.34 -11.12 8.36
C LEU A 220 -2.29 -12.29 8.62
N THR A 221 -3.32 -12.45 7.79
CA THR A 221 -4.41 -13.43 7.98
C THR A 221 -4.72 -14.12 6.67
N ASP A 222 -5.19 -15.38 6.71
CA ASP A 222 -5.47 -16.17 5.49
C ASP A 222 -6.63 -15.60 4.66
N ALA A 223 -7.59 -14.94 5.31
CA ALA A 223 -8.67 -14.19 4.68
C ALA A 223 -8.42 -12.68 4.79
N PRO A 224 -9.08 -11.86 3.94
CA PRO A 224 -9.02 -10.39 4.06
C PRO A 224 -9.26 -9.91 5.48
N LEU A 225 -8.44 -8.95 5.91
CA LEU A 225 -8.48 -8.45 7.28
C LEU A 225 -9.87 -7.89 7.62
N ASP A 226 -10.41 -8.39 8.72
CA ASP A 226 -11.73 -8.05 9.25
C ASP A 226 -11.58 -7.81 10.75
N LEU A 227 -11.80 -6.58 11.20
CA LEU A 227 -11.58 -6.18 12.60
C LEU A 227 -12.76 -6.54 13.52
N ASP A 228 -13.87 -7.03 12.97
CA ASP A 228 -14.95 -7.65 13.75
C ASP A 228 -14.62 -9.11 14.09
N ASN A 229 -13.70 -9.75 13.35
CA ASN A 229 -13.16 -11.05 13.70
C ASN A 229 -12.08 -10.91 14.79
N PRO A 230 -12.29 -11.45 16.02
CA PRO A 230 -11.33 -11.31 17.11
C PRO A 230 -9.94 -11.91 16.82
N ALA A 231 -9.86 -12.98 16.02
CA ALA A 231 -8.59 -13.61 15.67
C ALA A 231 -7.76 -12.72 14.73
N HIS A 232 -8.42 -12.02 13.81
CA HIS A 232 -7.78 -11.06 12.91
C HIS A 232 -7.27 -9.84 13.69
N LEU A 233 -8.09 -9.30 14.61
CA LEU A 233 -7.70 -8.21 15.48
C LEU A 233 -6.51 -8.58 16.39
N ASP A 234 -6.54 -9.78 16.99
CA ASP A 234 -5.43 -10.29 17.81
C ASP A 234 -4.14 -10.39 16.98
N THR A 235 -4.23 -10.94 15.77
CA THR A 235 -3.09 -11.05 14.86
C THR A 235 -2.48 -9.69 14.53
N LEU A 236 -3.32 -8.68 14.25
CA LEU A 236 -2.86 -7.32 14.00
C LEU A 236 -2.15 -6.73 15.24
N LYS A 237 -2.72 -6.91 16.44
CA LYS A 237 -2.12 -6.44 17.70
C LYS A 237 -0.77 -7.09 17.98
N ARG A 238 -0.68 -8.42 17.88
CA ARG A 238 0.58 -9.17 18.06
C ARG A 238 1.64 -8.74 17.04
N THR A 239 1.24 -8.44 15.81
CA THR A 239 2.16 -7.94 14.79
C THR A 239 2.69 -6.55 15.14
N TYR A 240 1.84 -5.66 15.64
CA TYR A 240 2.27 -4.37 16.18
C TYR A 240 3.16 -4.47 17.42
N GLU A 241 2.99 -5.49 18.26
CA GLU A 241 3.88 -5.77 19.39
C GLU A 241 5.25 -6.31 18.91
N ARG A 242 5.24 -7.15 17.87
CA ARG A 242 6.46 -7.68 17.25
C ARG A 242 7.30 -6.59 16.58
N PHE A 243 6.67 -5.59 15.98
CA PHE A 243 7.33 -4.49 15.29
C PHE A 243 7.00 -3.15 15.95
N PRO A 244 7.61 -2.87 17.12
CA PRO A 244 7.21 -1.74 17.95
C PRO A 244 7.57 -0.38 17.36
N GLU A 245 8.41 -0.31 16.33
CA GLU A 245 8.76 0.95 15.66
C GLU A 245 7.71 1.40 14.62
N ILE A 246 6.85 0.48 14.14
CA ILE A 246 5.83 0.81 13.14
C ILE A 246 4.91 1.89 13.68
N GLY A 247 4.68 2.91 12.83
CA GLY A 247 3.89 4.09 13.16
C GLY A 247 4.55 5.01 14.20
N GLY A 248 5.87 5.08 14.22
CA GLY A 248 6.62 6.02 15.07
C GLY A 248 6.46 5.75 16.56
N ARG A 249 6.13 4.49 16.90
CA ARG A 249 6.04 4.02 18.27
C ARG A 249 7.46 3.77 18.81
N ALA A 250 7.62 3.93 20.12
CA ALA A 250 8.90 3.66 20.76
C ALA A 250 9.11 2.14 20.87
N ALA A 251 10.34 1.68 20.64
CA ALA A 251 10.73 0.34 21.07
C ALA A 251 10.55 0.21 22.61
N PRO A 252 10.05 -0.92 23.12
CA PRO A 252 9.94 -1.19 24.56
C PRO A 252 11.30 -1.14 25.27
#